data_AF-A0A2W2DI46-F1
#
_entry.id   AF-A0A2W2DI46-F1
#
_cell.length_a   1.000
_cell.length_b   1.000
_cell.length_c   1.000
_cell.angle_alpha   90.00
_cell.angle_beta   90.00
_cell.angle_gamma   90.00
#
_symmetry.space_group_name_H-M   'P 1'
#
loop_
_entity.id
_entity.type
_entity.pdbx_description
1 polymer ?
#
loop_
_entity_poly.entity_id
_entity_poly.type
_entity_poly.pdbx_seq_one_letter_code
_entity_poly.pdbx_strand_id
1 'polypeptide(L)'
;MVRPPYWVGQRLLTLAVKRWPEFHGTMLLRTGREPLDLPLPSLLDVIYAWWVEGGTEKDVAKFRQTLETSPAGADLDGREEWSDDETDGSFSRALGGMRRTVRGQDEIRSRGGATR
;
A
#
# COMPACT_ATOMS: atom_id res chain seq x y z
N MET A 1 1.76 -13.54 17.47
CA MET A 1 1.44 -12.10 17.31
C MET A 1 0.30 -12.01 16.31
N VAL A 2 -0.82 -11.40 16.67
CA VAL A 2 -1.96 -11.20 15.77
C VAL A 2 -1.57 -10.10 14.78
N ARG A 3 -1.49 -10.41 13.48
CA ARG A 3 -1.25 -9.37 12.45
C ARG A 3 -2.44 -8.41 12.47
N PRO A 4 -2.22 -7.08 12.47
CA PRO A 4 -3.31 -6.15 12.31
C PRO A 4 -4.00 -6.42 10.97
N PRO A 5 -5.32 -6.22 10.89
CA PRO A 5 -6.03 -6.45 9.64
C PRO A 5 -5.47 -5.60 8.50
N TYR A 6 -5.49 -6.12 7.27
CA TYR A 6 -4.83 -5.49 6.12
C TYR A 6 -5.26 -4.03 5.89
N TRP A 7 -6.52 -3.69 6.19
CA TRP A 7 -7.07 -2.35 6.01
C TRP A 7 -6.44 -1.31 6.94
N VAL A 8 -5.89 -1.73 8.09
CA VAL A 8 -5.15 -0.84 8.98
C VAL A 8 -3.89 -0.36 8.26
N GLY A 9 -3.10 -1.29 7.72
CA GLY A 9 -1.91 -0.96 6.93
C GLY A 9 -2.25 -0.11 5.71
N GLN A 10 -3.29 -0.49 4.96
CA GLN A 10 -3.76 0.26 3.80
C GLN A 10 -4.11 1.72 4.16
N ARG A 11 -4.84 1.95 5.26
CA ARG A 11 -5.24 3.30 5.68
C ARG A 11 -4.06 4.14 6.13
N LEU A 12 -3.10 3.56 6.85
CA LEU A 12 -1.87 4.25 7.23
C LEU A 12 -1.04 4.62 5.99
N LEU A 13 -0.85 3.70 5.05
CA LEU A 13 -0.15 4.01 3.79
C LEU A 13 -0.88 5.08 2.98
N THR A 14 -2.22 5.01 2.91
CA THR A 14 -3.03 6.03 2.23
C THR A 14 -2.85 7.41 2.88
N LEU A 15 -2.79 7.47 4.21
CA LEU A 15 -2.54 8.70 4.95
C LEU A 15 -1.16 9.28 4.59
N ALA A 16 -0.12 8.46 4.65
CA ALA A 16 1.24 8.87 4.33
C ALA A 16 1.36 9.35 2.89
N VAL A 17 0.75 8.66 1.92
CA VAL A 17 0.75 9.08 0.51
C VAL A 17 0.06 10.42 0.30
N LYS A 18 -1.08 10.65 0.96
CA LYS A 18 -1.82 11.93 0.85
C LYS A 18 -1.07 13.12 1.42
N ARG A 19 -0.14 12.87 2.34
CA ARG A 19 0.65 13.89 3.06
C ARG A 19 2.14 13.57 2.98
N TRP A 20 2.56 13.10 1.81
CA TRP A 20 3.90 12.56 1.62
C TRP A 20 4.99 13.59 1.92
N PRO A 21 4.93 14.84 1.40
CA PRO A 21 5.95 15.84 1.69
C PRO A 21 6.10 16.13 3.19
N GLU A 22 5.00 16.19 3.94
CA GLU A 22 5.03 16.47 5.38
C GLU A 22 5.58 15.29 6.18
N PHE A 23 5.13 14.07 5.86
CA PHE A 23 5.60 12.85 6.50
C PHE A 23 7.09 12.62 6.23
N HIS A 24 7.47 12.62 4.95
CA HIS A 24 8.84 12.40 4.47
C HIS A 24 9.79 13.46 5.01
N GLY A 25 9.40 14.75 4.92
CA GLY A 25 10.19 15.85 5.46
C GLY A 25 10.40 15.73 6.98
N THR A 26 9.35 15.37 7.73
CA THR A 26 9.47 15.17 9.19
C THR A 26 10.41 14.01 9.52
N MET A 27 10.31 12.90 8.78
CA MET A 27 11.18 11.73 8.94
C MET A 27 12.64 12.05 8.68
N LEU A 28 12.94 12.72 7.56
CA LEU A 28 14.30 13.13 7.22
C LEU A 28 14.87 14.11 8.25
N LEU A 29 14.09 15.11 8.68
CA LEU A 29 14.56 16.09 9.65
C LEU A 29 14.84 15.50 11.03
N ARG A 30 14.01 14.55 11.49
CA ARG A 30 14.13 13.98 12.84
C ARG A 30 15.08 12.81 12.94
N THR A 31 15.16 12.01 11.88
CA THR A 31 15.89 10.72 11.93
C THR A 31 16.99 10.60 10.89
N GLY A 32 16.98 11.45 9.85
CA GLY A 32 17.91 11.35 8.72
C GLY A 32 17.69 10.10 7.85
N ARG A 33 16.60 9.36 8.05
CA ARG A 33 16.32 8.09 7.35
C ARG A 33 15.23 8.27 6.30
N GLU A 34 15.44 7.62 5.15
CA GLU A 34 14.42 7.49 4.13
C GLU A 34 13.32 6.52 4.61
N PRO A 35 12.05 6.95 4.69
CA PRO A 35 10.95 6.08 5.14
C PRO A 35 10.79 4.79 4.35
N LEU A 36 11.09 4.82 3.04
CA LEU A 36 10.93 3.66 2.16
C LEU A 36 11.98 2.57 2.38
N ASP A 37 13.06 2.87 3.12
CA ASP A 37 14.07 1.88 3.50
C ASP A 37 13.66 1.08 4.75
N LEU A 38 12.57 1.47 5.43
CA LEU A 38 12.09 0.78 6.61
C LEU A 38 11.30 -0.49 6.25
N PRO A 39 11.43 -1.58 7.04
CA PRO A 39 10.52 -2.72 6.95
C PRO A 39 9.07 -2.25 7.12
N LEU A 40 8.15 -2.84 6.35
CA LEU A 40 6.74 -2.42 6.35
C LEU A 40 6.12 -2.30 7.76
N PRO A 41 6.32 -3.25 8.70
CA PRO A 41 5.79 -3.09 10.06
C PRO A 41 6.28 -1.82 10.75
N SER A 42 7.59 -1.56 10.69
CA SER A 42 8.20 -0.37 11.28
C SER A 42 7.75 0.92 10.58
N LEU A 43 7.57 0.88 9.25
CA LEU A 43 7.02 2.01 8.51
C LEU A 43 5.59 2.35 8.98
N LEU A 44 4.74 1.34 9.16
CA LEU A 44 3.37 1.54 9.65
C LEU A 44 3.35 2.16 11.06
N ASP A 45 4.20 1.68 11.96
CA ASP A 45 4.34 2.23 13.31
C ASP A 45 4.76 3.70 13.30
N VAL A 46 5.73 4.03 12.44
CA VAL A 46 6.24 5.40 12.28
C VAL A 46 5.19 6.34 11.68
N ILE A 47 4.43 5.90 10.68
CA ILE A 47 3.32 6.68 10.11
C ILE A 47 2.28 6.98 11.20
N TYR A 48 1.94 5.98 12.00
CA TYR A 48 0.98 6.15 13.08
C TYR A 48 1.50 7.14 14.14
N ALA A 49 2.76 6.98 14.58
CA ALA A 49 3.39 7.88 15.55
C ALA A 49 3.42 9.34 15.05
N TRP A 50 3.83 9.54 13.79
CA TRP A 50 3.85 10.85 13.15
C TRP A 50 2.46 11.52 13.14
N TRP A 51 1.41 10.76 12.81
CA TRP A 51 0.05 11.29 12.81
C TRP A 51 -0.45 11.65 14.22
N VAL A 52 -0.19 10.78 15.19
CA VAL A 52 -0.64 10.99 16.58
C VAL A 52 0.06 12.17 17.23
N GLU A 53 1.35 12.36 16.94
CA GLU A 53 2.13 13.47 17.50
C GLU A 53 1.63 14.83 17.01
N GLY A 54 1.19 14.94 15.76
CA GLY A 54 0.68 16.19 15.18
C GLY A 54 -0.82 16.43 15.36
N GLY A 55 -1.56 15.47 15.92
CA GLY A 55 -3.02 15.49 16.00
C GLY A 55 -3.57 15.95 17.35
N THR A 56 -4.77 16.52 17.35
CA THR A 56 -5.51 16.74 18.61
C THR A 56 -6.02 15.40 19.16
N GLU A 57 -6.27 15.31 20.46
CA GLU A 57 -6.81 14.09 21.08
C GLU A 57 -8.11 13.61 20.41
N LYS A 58 -8.97 14.55 20.01
CA LYS A 58 -10.22 14.28 19.30
C LYS A 58 -9.96 13.70 17.90
N ASP A 59 -8.99 14.24 17.17
CA ASP A 59 -8.65 13.75 15.82
C ASP A 59 -7.98 12.38 15.87
N VAL A 60 -7.13 12.16 16.87
CA VAL A 60 -6.49 10.86 17.13
C VAL A 60 -7.54 9.81 17.48
N ALA A 61 -8.50 10.12 18.37
CA ALA A 61 -9.58 9.19 18.72
C ALA A 61 -10.43 8.82 17.51
N LYS A 62 -10.83 9.80 16.69
CA LYS A 62 -11.58 9.57 15.45
C LYS A 62 -10.78 8.74 14.44
N PHE A 63 -9.48 8.99 14.33
CA PHE A 63 -8.61 8.24 13.45
C PHE A 63 -8.45 6.78 13.90
N ARG A 64 -8.28 6.52 15.21
CA ARG A 64 -8.24 5.15 15.76
C ARG A 64 -9.53 4.39 15.47
N GLN A 65 -10.69 5.00 15.73
CA GLN A 65 -11.99 4.42 15.38
C GLN A 65 -12.07 4.09 13.87
N THR A 66 -11.54 4.99 13.03
CA THR A 66 -11.49 4.77 11.59
C THR A 66 -10.56 3.62 11.23
N LEU A 67 -9.42 3.42 11.90
CA LEU A 67 -8.52 2.29 11.67
C LEU A 67 -9.19 0.95 12.03
N GLU A 68 -9.93 0.90 13.12
CA GLU A 68 -10.59 -0.32 13.63
C GLU A 68 -11.82 -0.72 12.81
N THR A 69 -12.50 0.24 12.18
CA THR A 69 -13.74 -0.02 11.43
C THR A 69 -13.48 -0.81 10.14
N SER A 70 -14.03 -2.01 9.99
CA SER A 70 -13.90 -2.77 8.74
C SER A 70 -14.45 -1.98 7.53
N PRO A 71 -13.80 -2.02 6.34
CA PRO A 71 -14.37 -1.44 5.13
C PRO A 71 -15.74 -2.07 4.81
N ALA A 72 -16.67 -1.27 4.29
CA ALA A 72 -17.97 -1.79 3.84
C ALA A 72 -17.78 -2.83 2.74
N GLY A 73 -18.36 -4.02 2.90
CA GLY A 73 -18.23 -5.13 1.95
C GLY A 73 -16.89 -5.89 2.04
N ALA A 74 -16.08 -5.66 3.06
CA ALA A 74 -15.01 -6.59 3.41
C ALA A 74 -15.67 -7.88 3.92
N ASP A 75 -15.83 -8.84 3.03
CA ASP A 75 -16.29 -10.19 3.34
C ASP A 75 -15.16 -10.90 4.09
N LEU A 76 -15.16 -10.75 5.42
CA LEU A 76 -14.13 -11.29 6.31
C LEU A 76 -14.47 -12.70 6.80
N ASP A 77 -15.72 -13.11 6.62
CA ASP A 77 -16.18 -14.45 6.96
C ASP A 77 -15.85 -15.40 5.79
N GLY A 78 -14.80 -16.21 5.96
CA GLY A 78 -14.65 -17.44 5.18
C GLY A 78 -13.66 -17.42 4.01
N ARG A 79 -12.74 -16.45 3.91
CA ARG A 79 -11.55 -16.69 3.06
C ARG A 79 -10.52 -17.48 3.83
N GLU A 80 -10.33 -18.73 3.41
CA GLU A 80 -9.15 -19.52 3.74
C GLU A 80 -7.91 -18.65 3.46
N GLU A 81 -7.05 -18.52 4.47
CA GLU A 81 -5.78 -17.79 4.34
C GLU A 81 -5.04 -18.39 3.15
N TRP A 82 -4.75 -17.57 2.13
CA TRP A 82 -4.10 -18.07 0.92
C TRP A 82 -2.80 -18.75 1.32
N SER A 83 -2.61 -19.97 0.81
CA SER A 83 -1.35 -20.66 0.99
C SER A 83 -0.22 -19.85 0.32
N ASP A 84 1.01 -19.98 0.82
CA ASP A 84 2.17 -19.31 0.25
C ASP A 84 2.31 -19.64 -1.26
N ASP A 85 1.96 -20.87 -1.66
CA ASP A 85 1.93 -21.31 -3.06
C ASP A 85 0.90 -20.56 -3.93
N GLU A 86 -0.29 -20.26 -3.39
CA GLU A 86 -1.31 -19.48 -4.09
C GLU A 86 -0.91 -18.00 -4.21
N THR A 87 -0.19 -17.48 -3.23
CA THR A 87 0.35 -16.12 -3.23
C THR A 87 1.40 -15.94 -4.32
N ASP A 88 2.37 -16.85 -4.42
CA ASP A 88 3.41 -16.78 -5.45
C ASP A 88 2.85 -17.03 -6.86
N GLY A 89 1.88 -17.95 -6.99
CA GLY A 89 1.22 -18.23 -8.26
C GLY A 89 0.39 -17.07 -8.79
N SER A 90 -0.31 -16.34 -7.91
CA SER A 90 -1.11 -15.18 -8.29
C SER A 90 -0.24 -13.95 -8.62
N PHE A 91 0.84 -13.73 -7.87
CA PHE A 91 1.83 -12.67 -8.17
C PHE A 91 2.53 -12.92 -9.52
N SER A 92 2.94 -14.16 -9.78
CA SER A 92 3.54 -14.58 -11.06
C SER A 92 2.58 -14.41 -12.23
N ARG A 93 1.28 -14.68 -12.03
CA ARG A 93 0.26 -14.51 -13.07
C ARG A 93 -0.01 -13.03 -13.38
N ALA A 94 -0.03 -12.17 -12.35
CA ALA A 94 -0.19 -10.72 -12.51
C ALA A 94 0.98 -10.11 -13.30
N LEU A 95 2.22 -10.48 -12.96
CA LEU A 95 3.41 -10.04 -13.69
C LEU A 95 3.54 -10.65 -15.09
N GLY A 96 3.12 -11.91 -15.25
CA GLY A 96 3.07 -12.60 -16.53
C GLY A 96 2.06 -11.99 -17.51
N GLY A 97 0.95 -11.45 -17.02
CA GLY A 97 -0.01 -10.68 -17.81
C GLY A 97 0.57 -9.35 -18.31
N MET A 98 1.35 -8.67 -17.47
CA MET A 98 1.99 -7.39 -17.79
C MET A 98 3.08 -7.52 -18.88
N ARG A 99 3.79 -8.66 -18.94
CA ARG A 99 4.72 -8.95 -20.05
C ARG A 99 4.02 -9.20 -21.39
N ARG A 100 2.77 -9.68 -21.37
CA ARG A 100 1.99 -10.00 -22.58
C ARG A 100 1.40 -8.74 -23.22
N THR A 101 0.99 -7.77 -22.42
CA THR A 101 0.49 -6.46 -22.91
C THR A 101 1.61 -5.60 -23.50
N VAL A 102 2.82 -5.61 -22.91
CA VAL A 102 3.98 -4.90 -23.46
C VAL A 102 4.39 -5.47 -24.83
N ARG A 103 4.38 -6.80 -25.00
CA ARG A 103 4.74 -7.43 -26.29
C ARG A 103 3.70 -7.20 -27.40
N GLY A 104 2.42 -7.02 -27.05
CA GLY A 104 1.37 -6.69 -28.01
C GLY A 104 1.40 -5.22 -28.47
N GLN A 105 1.99 -4.31 -27.69
CA GLN A 105 2.13 -2.89 -28.05
C GLN A 105 3.23 -2.66 -29.10
N ASP A 106 4.31 -3.44 -29.06
CA ASP A 106 5.39 -3.37 -30.06
C ASP A 106 4.97 -3.93 -31.43
N GLU A 107 4.13 -4.97 -31.48
CA GLU A 107 3.62 -5.52 -32.75
C GLU A 107 2.62 -4.58 -33.45
N ILE A 108 1.83 -3.81 -32.71
CA ILE A 108 0.90 -2.83 -33.29
C ILE A 108 1.68 -1.64 -33.90
N ARG A 109 2.82 -1.25 -33.30
CA ARG A 109 3.66 -0.17 -33.82
C ARG A 109 4.43 -0.59 -35.09
N SER A 110 4.80 -1.86 -35.23
CA SER A 110 5.47 -2.37 -36.43
C SER A 110 4.56 -2.58 -37.66
N ARG A 111 3.23 -2.59 -37.48
CA ARG A 111 2.27 -2.75 -38.60
C ARG A 111 1.69 -1.43 -39.15
N GLY A 112 1.93 -0.30 -38.49
CA GLY A 112 1.41 1.01 -38.89
C GLY A 112 2.26 1.80 -39.90
N GLY A 113 3.33 1.21 -40.44
CA GLY A 113 4.31 1.88 -41.29
C GLY A 113 4.39 1.34 -42.71
N ALA A 114 3.27 1.02 -43.36
CA ALA A 114 3.28 0.65 -44.78
C ALA A 114 1.91 0.84 -45.45
N THR A 115 1.48 2.08 -45.65
CA THR A 115 0.62 2.43 -46.81
C THR A 115 0.57 3.96 -46.99
N ARG A 116 1.12 4.38 -48.14
CA ARG A 116 0.92 5.61 -48.93
C ARG A 116 1.10 6.97 -48.26
#